data_AF-A0AAP1WEX2-F1
#
_entry.id   AF-A0AAP1WEX2-F1
#
_cell.length_a   1.000
_cell.length_b   1.000
_cell.length_c   1.000
_cell.angle_alpha   90.00
_cell.angle_beta   90.00
_cell.angle_gamma   90.00
#
_symmetry.space_group_name_H-M   'P 1'
#
loop_
_entity.id
_entity.type
_entity.pdbx_description
1 polymer ?
#
loop_
_entity_poly.entity_id
_entity_poly.type
_entity_poly.pdbx_seq_one_letter_code
_entity_poly.pdbx_strand_id
1 'polypeptide(L)' 'MLVDSHCHLDRLDLAAHGGSLDAALDAARARGVGQFLC' A
#
# COMPACT_ATOMS: atom_id res chain seq x y z
N MET A 1 0.61 15.48 -1.43
CA MET A 1 0.36 14.28 -0.60
C MET A 1 -0.75 13.50 -1.27
N LEU A 2 -0.51 12.25 -1.67
CA LEU A 2 -1.53 11.38 -2.25
C LEU A 2 -2.15 10.53 -1.14
N VAL A 3 -3.48 10.42 -1.16
CA VAL A 3 -4.27 9.63 -0.22
C VAL A 3 -5.04 8.61 -1.03
N ASP A 4 -4.86 7.34 -0.69
CA ASP A 4 -5.71 6.28 -1.24
C ASP A 4 -6.96 6.17 -0.37
N SER A 5 -8.10 6.57 -0.93
CA SER A 5 -9.38 6.59 -0.23
C SER A 5 -10.16 5.28 -0.30
N HIS A 6 -9.69 4.29 -1.07
CA HIS A 6 -10.38 3.01 -1.30
C HIS A 6 -9.39 1.83 -1.24
N CYS A 7 -8.38 1.92 -0.39
CA CYS A 7 -7.36 0.89 -0.26
C CYS A 7 -7.84 -0.24 0.65
N HIS A 8 -8.34 -1.33 0.05
CA HIS A 8 -8.59 -2.57 0.76
C HIS A 8 -7.28 -3.36 0.89
N LEU A 9 -6.52 -3.09 1.97
CA LEU A 9 -5.24 -3.75 2.24
C LEU A 9 -5.37 -5.28 2.30
N ASP A 10 -6.54 -5.77 2.67
CA ASP A 10 -6.97 -7.17 2.71
C ASP A 10 -7.16 -7.81 1.32
N ARG A 11 -7.28 -7.00 0.26
CA ARG A 11 -7.43 -7.46 -1.13
C ARG A 11 -6.19 -7.17 -1.98
N LEU A 12 -5.12 -6.66 -1.37
CA LEU A 12 -3.87 -6.35 -2.06
C LEU A 12 -3.13 -7.64 -2.40
N ASP A 13 -2.76 -7.82 -3.67
CA ASP A 13 -1.89 -8.92 -4.06
C ASP A 13 -0.45 -8.65 -3.61
N LEU A 14 -0.06 -9.29 -2.51
CA LEU A 14 1.27 -9.16 -1.92
C LEU A 14 2.30 -10.07 -2.60
N ALA A 15 1.94 -10.89 -3.60
CA ALA A 15 2.90 -11.79 -4.25
C ALA A 15 4.10 -11.02 -4.85
N ALA A 16 3.85 -9.83 -5.41
CA ALA A 16 4.89 -8.93 -5.92
C ALA A 16 5.83 -8.37 -4.82
N HIS A 17 5.39 -8.43 -3.56
CA HIS A 17 6.10 -7.93 -2.38
C HIS A 17 6.50 -9.07 -1.42
N GLY A 18 6.59 -10.31 -1.91
CA GLY A 18 6.99 -11.47 -1.12
C GLY A 18 6.01 -11.83 0.01
N GLY A 19 4.74 -11.46 -0.14
CA GLY A 19 3.71 -11.65 0.88
C GLY A 19 3.76 -10.61 2.01
N SER A 20 4.65 -9.62 1.94
CA SER A 20 4.81 -8.61 2.98
C SER A 20 3.99 -7.35 2.68
N LEU A 21 3.05 -7.06 3.58
CA LEU A 21 2.28 -5.81 3.54
C LEU A 21 3.18 -4.59 3.75
N ASP A 22 4.17 -4.69 4.65
CA ASP A 22 5.11 -3.61 4.92
C ASP A 22 5.91 -3.23 3.66
N ALA A 23 6.38 -4.22 2.90
CA ALA A 23 7.09 -3.98 1.64
C ALA A 23 6.19 -3.30 0.58
N ALA A 24 4.89 -3.62 0.55
CA ALA A 24 3.93 -2.95 -0.33
C ALA A 24 3.67 -1.49 0.10
N LEU A 25 3.53 -1.25 1.40
CA LEU A 25 3.34 0.09 1.97
C LEU A 25 4.58 0.97 1.76
N ASP A 26 5.77 0.42 1.92
CA ASP A 26 7.02 1.16 1.67
C ASP A 26 7.18 1.52 0.19
N ALA A 27 6.80 0.62 -0.72
CA ALA A 27 6.76 0.93 -2.15
C ALA A 27 5.79 2.07 -2.47
N ALA A 28 4.63 2.10 -1.81
CA ALA A 28 3.64 3.17 -1.98
C ALA A 28 4.09 4.50 -1.35
N ARG A 29 4.77 4.46 -0.19
CA ARG A 29 5.41 5.64 0.43
C ARG A 29 6.51 6.22 -0.45
N ALA A 30 7.34 5.38 -1.06
CA ALA A 30 8.36 5.81 -2.02
C ALA A 30 7.75 6.55 -3.23
N ARG A 31 6.48 6.28 -3.54
CA ARG A 31 5.70 6.94 -4.60
C ARG A 31 4.89 8.14 -4.10
N GLY A 32 5.04 8.54 -2.84
CA GLY A 32 4.38 9.72 -2.25
C GLY A 32 2.97 9.49 -1.72
N VAL A 33 2.55 8.23 -1.56
CA VAL A 33 1.29 7.88 -0.87
C VAL A 33 1.55 7.89 0.63
N GLY A 34 1.00 8.90 1.30
CA GLY A 34 1.26 9.14 2.72
C GLY A 34 0.18 8.60 3.65
N GLN A 35 -0.99 8.25 3.12
CA GLN A 35 -2.13 7.84 3.92
C GLN A 35 -3.01 6.89 3.12
N PHE A 36 -3.43 5.81 3.78
CA PHE A 36 -4.35 4.81 3.27
C PHE A 36 -5.57 4.88 4.18
N LEU A 37 -6.73 5.16 3.60
CA LEU A 37 -8.00 5.16 4.32
C LEU A 37 -8.66 3.81 4.06
N CYS A 38 -8.86 3.08 5.15
CA CYS A 38 -9.51 1.78 5.20
C CYS A 38 -11.01 1.95 5.48
#